data_AF-A0A1C5T2E8-F1
#
_entry.id   AF-A0A1C5T2E8-F1
#
_cell.length_a   1.000
_cell.length_b   1.000
_cell.length_c   1.000
_cell.angle_alpha   90.00
_cell.angle_beta   90.00
_cell.angle_gamma   90.00
#
_symmetry.space_group_name_H-M   'P 1'
#
loop_
_entity.id
_entity.type
_entity.pdbx_description
1 polymer ?
#
loop_
_entity_poly.entity_id
_entity_poly.type
_entity_poly.pdbx_seq_one_letter_code
_entity_poly.pdbx_strand_id
1 'polypeptide(L)'
;MIGISEELTVIRPGGALSPRCAGVLEAALAGRQAEVLSRLEGPLTGRRLLFVVSLDEGGVNRGFYDLLAHLRTHPNCLDRCVGSVLVDAPGDLYTKAAGRDLVLAANLAGCAFVGRPLVEGTGDLRNFTVQARNAGCSLEAAYHLATADLVERVLAFSRPRLERPKLLALHASSRATSNTLALWGLVRTRLEERCDITEICLRNGTLEDCAGCPYTTCLHFGEQGGCFYGGVMVQEVYPAIREADALVLLCPNYNDALSANLTAAINRLTALYRTTSFADKTVFAIVVSGYSGGDIVACQAAGAMNMNKGFWLPANFCLLETANDKGEALALPGIQDRADRFAENMLCQLAY
;
A
#
# COMPACT_ATOMS: atom_id res chain seq x y z
N MET A 1 32.32 -8.06 -9.95
CA MET A 1 31.49 -7.25 -9.05
C MET A 1 31.37 -8.01 -7.74
N ILE A 2 32.02 -7.52 -6.68
CA ILE A 2 31.83 -8.05 -5.34
C ILE A 2 30.42 -7.63 -4.95
N GLY A 3 29.49 -8.59 -4.87
CA GLY A 3 28.10 -8.33 -4.51
C GLY A 3 28.07 -7.70 -3.12
N ILE A 4 27.65 -6.44 -3.05
CA ILE A 4 27.24 -5.85 -1.79
C ILE A 4 26.03 -6.69 -1.36
N SER A 5 26.24 -7.60 -0.41
CA SER A 5 25.13 -8.25 0.29
C SER A 5 24.28 -7.13 0.86
N GLU A 6 23.11 -6.87 0.28
CA GLU A 6 22.21 -5.83 0.79
C GLU A 6 21.82 -6.21 2.22
N GLU A 7 22.34 -5.46 3.19
CA GLU A 7 22.14 -5.71 4.62
C GLU A 7 20.71 -5.31 5.01
N LEU A 8 20.01 -6.21 5.69
CA LEU A 8 18.67 -5.94 6.22
C LEU A 8 18.80 -5.16 7.54
N THR A 9 18.07 -4.06 7.68
CA THR A 9 17.92 -3.37 8.97
C THR A 9 16.56 -3.74 9.58
N VAL A 10 16.59 -4.34 10.77
CA VAL A 10 15.42 -4.71 11.55
C VAL A 10 15.15 -3.63 12.59
N ILE A 11 13.96 -3.02 12.54
CA ILE A 11 13.54 -1.99 13.50
C ILE A 11 12.51 -2.61 14.43
N ARG A 12 12.88 -2.83 15.70
CA ARG A 12 12.03 -3.44 16.74
C ARG A 12 11.70 -2.45 17.87
N PRO A 13 10.65 -1.61 17.72
CA PRO A 13 10.26 -0.65 18.74
C PRO A 13 9.96 -1.34 20.09
N GLY A 14 10.54 -0.82 21.18
CA GLY A 14 10.29 -1.32 22.54
C GLY A 14 11.13 -2.53 22.97
N GLY A 15 12.03 -3.01 22.10
CA GLY A 15 13.14 -3.92 22.45
C GLY A 15 12.78 -5.40 22.62
N ALA A 16 11.78 -5.74 23.43
CA ALA A 16 11.40 -7.12 23.70
C ALA A 16 10.31 -7.61 22.73
N LEU A 17 10.53 -8.78 22.13
CA LEU A 17 9.55 -9.49 21.32
C LEU A 17 8.91 -10.61 22.13
N SER A 18 7.68 -10.99 21.78
CA SER A 18 7.11 -12.26 22.25
C SER A 18 8.04 -13.43 21.86
N PRO A 19 8.10 -14.53 22.63
CA PRO A 19 8.92 -15.69 22.26
C PRO A 19 8.61 -16.23 20.86
N ARG A 20 7.33 -16.23 20.49
CA ARG A 20 6.86 -16.60 19.14
C ARG A 20 7.42 -15.68 18.07
N CYS A 21 7.27 -14.36 18.23
CA CYS A 21 7.78 -13.37 17.27
C CYS A 21 9.31 -13.43 17.15
N ALA A 22 10.01 -13.62 18.27
CA ALA A 22 11.46 -13.77 18.30
C ALA A 22 11.93 -14.99 17.50
N GLY A 23 11.31 -16.17 17.70
CA GLY A 23 11.66 -17.39 16.98
C GLY A 23 11.38 -17.30 15.48
N VAL A 24 10.28 -16.65 15.09
CA VAL A 24 9.94 -16.43 13.68
C VAL A 24 10.92 -15.47 13.00
N LEU A 25 11.29 -14.39 13.69
CA LEU A 25 12.30 -13.46 13.22
C LEU A 25 13.67 -14.14 13.09
N GLU A 26 14.10 -14.89 14.10
CA GLU A 26 15.38 -15.61 14.08
C GLU A 26 15.46 -16.57 12.89
N ALA A 27 14.41 -17.34 12.65
CA ALA A 27 14.34 -18.25 11.49
C ALA A 27 14.40 -17.50 10.15
N ALA A 28 13.71 -16.35 10.02
CA ALA A 28 13.72 -15.55 8.79
C ALA A 28 15.08 -14.89 8.52
N LEU A 29 15.87 -14.61 9.56
CA LEU A 29 17.20 -14.02 9.48
C LEU A 29 18.33 -15.06 9.40
N ALA A 30 18.03 -16.35 9.53
CA ALA A 30 19.04 -17.41 9.53
C ALA A 30 19.92 -17.35 8.28
N GLY A 31 21.24 -17.26 8.48
CA GLY A 31 22.23 -17.16 7.39
C GLY A 31 22.31 -15.78 6.72
N ARG A 32 21.66 -14.74 7.28
CA ARG A 32 21.66 -13.37 6.74
C ARG A 32 22.37 -12.40 7.69
N GLN A 33 22.99 -11.37 7.14
CA GLN A 33 23.47 -10.23 7.94
C GLN A 33 22.32 -9.25 8.14
N ALA A 34 22.03 -8.95 9.41
CA ALA A 34 21.00 -7.99 9.76
C ALA A 34 21.44 -7.10 10.93
N GLU A 35 21.27 -5.79 10.75
CA GLU A 35 21.42 -4.80 11.82
C GLU A 35 20.09 -4.70 12.59
N VAL A 36 20.12 -4.77 13.92
CA VAL A 36 18.91 -4.69 14.74
C VAL A 36 18.90 -3.40 15.55
N LEU A 37 17.94 -2.53 15.25
CA LEU A 37 17.71 -1.26 15.93
C LEU A 37 16.49 -1.37 16.85
N SER A 38 16.64 -1.00 18.12
CA SER A 38 15.52 -0.92 19.07
C SER A 38 14.74 0.39 18.97
N ARG A 39 15.30 1.39 18.28
CA ARG A 39 14.74 2.73 18.06
C ARG A 39 15.32 3.33 16.79
N LEU A 40 14.55 4.22 16.14
CA LEU A 40 15.02 5.02 15.02
C LEU A 40 15.52 6.36 15.56
N GLU A 41 16.83 6.56 15.59
CA GLU A 41 17.46 7.78 16.17
C GLU A 41 17.86 8.82 15.13
N GLY A 42 17.92 8.43 13.85
CA GLY A 42 18.38 9.27 12.76
C GLY A 42 17.93 8.73 11.41
N PRO A 43 18.21 9.46 10.33
CA PRO A 43 17.78 9.07 9.00
C PRO A 43 18.47 7.78 8.54
N LEU A 44 17.69 6.92 7.90
CA LEU A 44 18.18 5.76 7.16
C LEU A 44 17.95 6.03 5.68
N THR A 45 18.97 5.76 4.86
CA THR A 45 18.89 6.03 3.42
C THR A 45 19.26 4.81 2.60
N GLY A 46 18.39 4.42 1.67
CA GLY A 46 18.64 3.30 0.76
C GLY A 46 18.73 1.93 1.42
N ARG A 47 18.19 1.78 2.65
CA ARG A 47 18.23 0.52 3.41
C ARG A 47 17.04 -0.38 3.10
N ARG A 48 17.23 -1.69 3.29
CA ARG A 48 16.16 -2.69 3.32
C ARG A 48 15.66 -2.81 4.74
N LEU A 49 14.37 -2.58 4.98
CA LEU A 49 13.81 -2.45 6.31
C LEU A 49 12.83 -3.58 6.61
N LEU A 50 12.97 -4.19 7.79
CA LEU A 50 11.92 -5.02 8.38
C LEU A 50 11.50 -4.37 9.70
N PHE A 51 10.30 -3.81 9.74
CA PHE A 51 9.71 -3.34 10.99
C PHE A 51 9.08 -4.51 11.73
N VAL A 52 9.42 -4.71 13.01
CA VAL A 52 8.91 -5.82 13.82
C VAL A 52 8.21 -5.28 15.06
N VAL A 53 6.88 -5.41 15.11
CA VAL A 53 6.06 -4.90 16.20
C VAL A 53 5.44 -6.06 16.95
N SER A 54 5.78 -6.20 18.23
CA SER A 54 5.11 -7.13 19.14
C SER A 54 4.11 -6.34 20.00
N LEU A 55 2.81 -6.64 19.87
CA LEU A 55 1.73 -6.03 20.65
C LEU A 55 1.44 -6.85 21.92
N ASP A 56 0.96 -6.19 22.96
CA ASP A 56 0.41 -6.84 24.15
C ASP A 56 -1.06 -7.27 23.98
N GLU A 57 -1.68 -7.80 25.03
CA GLU A 57 -3.10 -8.22 25.03
C GLU A 57 -4.08 -7.08 24.73
N GLY A 58 -3.70 -5.83 25.03
CA GLY A 58 -4.47 -4.65 24.70
C GLY A 58 -4.27 -4.14 23.27
N GLY A 59 -3.40 -4.80 22.48
CA GLY A 59 -3.02 -4.34 21.15
C GLY A 59 -2.05 -3.15 21.18
N VAL A 60 -1.33 -2.94 22.29
CA VAL A 60 -0.47 -1.78 22.50
C VAL A 60 1.01 -2.18 22.48
N ASN A 61 1.84 -1.29 21.94
CA ASN A 61 3.28 -1.27 22.16
C ASN A 61 3.70 0.20 22.31
N ARG A 62 4.36 0.57 23.41
CA ARG A 62 4.72 1.98 23.66
C ARG A 62 5.80 2.49 22.70
N GLY A 63 6.84 1.68 22.47
CA GLY A 63 7.90 2.03 21.53
C GLY A 63 7.37 2.16 20.09
N PHE A 64 6.26 1.49 19.76
CA PHE A 64 5.59 1.63 18.46
C PHE A 64 5.05 3.05 18.28
N TYR A 65 4.46 3.65 19.32
CA TYR A 65 4.02 5.04 19.26
C TYR A 65 5.19 6.03 19.21
N ASP A 66 6.31 5.74 19.88
CA ASP A 66 7.53 6.54 19.74
C ASP A 66 8.06 6.51 18.30
N LEU A 67 8.04 5.33 17.66
CA LEU A 67 8.40 5.16 16.25
C LEU A 67 7.43 5.93 15.33
N LEU A 68 6.12 5.82 15.54
CA LEU A 68 5.13 6.59 14.78
C LEU A 68 5.34 8.09 14.93
N ALA A 69 5.59 8.57 16.14
CA ALA A 69 5.87 9.98 16.41
C ALA A 69 7.11 10.45 15.65
N HIS A 70 8.19 9.67 15.65
CA HIS A 70 9.41 9.97 14.90
C HIS A 70 9.13 10.06 13.40
N LEU A 71 8.52 9.03 12.80
CA LEU A 71 8.24 8.97 11.37
C LEU A 71 7.34 10.13 10.90
N ARG A 72 6.32 10.48 11.69
CA ARG A 72 5.37 11.56 11.36
C ARG A 72 5.96 12.96 11.50
N THR A 73 7.06 13.13 12.24
CA THR A 73 7.69 14.44 12.50
C THR A 73 8.98 14.66 11.72
N HIS A 74 9.54 13.61 11.10
CA HIS A 74 10.81 13.66 10.35
C HIS A 74 10.58 13.22 8.90
N PRO A 75 9.97 14.06 8.04
CA PRO A 75 9.75 13.70 6.65
C PRO A 75 11.08 13.36 5.96
N ASN A 76 11.04 12.37 5.05
CA ASN A 76 12.20 11.84 4.32
C ASN A 76 13.29 11.18 5.20
N CYS A 77 13.04 10.88 6.48
CA CYS A 77 14.02 10.16 7.30
C CYS A 77 14.26 8.71 6.86
N LEU A 78 13.44 8.17 5.95
CA LEU A 78 13.60 6.85 5.33
C LEU A 78 13.84 6.94 3.82
N ASP A 79 14.47 8.02 3.34
CA ASP A 79 14.70 8.25 1.91
C ASP A 79 15.28 7.01 1.21
N ARG A 80 14.74 6.69 0.04
CA ARG A 80 15.13 5.53 -0.79
C ARG A 80 15.06 4.16 -0.10
N CYS A 81 14.51 4.05 1.11
CA CYS A 81 14.36 2.76 1.78
C CYS A 81 13.23 1.94 1.16
N VAL A 82 13.30 0.62 1.36
CA VAL A 82 12.24 -0.32 0.98
C VAL A 82 11.94 -1.20 2.18
N GLY A 83 10.68 -1.26 2.58
CA GLY A 83 10.26 -1.86 3.83
C GLY A 83 9.23 -2.98 3.72
N SER A 84 9.14 -3.74 4.79
CA SER A 84 8.03 -4.61 5.15
C SER A 84 7.77 -4.58 6.66
N VAL A 85 6.64 -5.13 7.09
CA VAL A 85 6.18 -5.13 8.47
C VAL A 85 5.81 -6.54 8.91
N LEU A 86 6.34 -6.95 10.05
CA LEU A 86 5.92 -8.10 10.83
C LEU A 86 5.23 -7.60 12.09
N VAL A 87 3.97 -7.96 12.30
CA VAL A 87 3.23 -7.65 13.53
C VAL A 87 2.81 -8.93 14.21
N ASP A 88 3.11 -9.07 15.50
CA ASP A 88 2.72 -10.22 16.31
C ASP A 88 1.89 -9.74 17.51
N ALA A 89 0.79 -10.43 17.81
CA ALA A 89 -0.06 -10.14 18.96
C ALA A 89 -0.61 -11.43 19.60
N PRO A 90 -0.81 -11.47 20.92
CA PRO A 90 -1.44 -12.61 21.60
C PRO A 90 -2.95 -12.73 21.31
N GLY A 91 -3.60 -11.68 20.80
CA GLY A 91 -5.03 -11.66 20.45
C GLY A 91 -5.29 -11.57 18.94
N ASP A 92 -6.58 -11.61 18.57
CA ASP A 92 -7.04 -11.62 17.17
C ASP A 92 -7.18 -10.22 16.55
N LEU A 93 -7.07 -9.16 17.36
CA LEU A 93 -7.36 -7.78 16.97
C LEU A 93 -6.08 -6.93 16.89
N TYR A 94 -6.23 -5.76 16.28
CA TYR A 94 -5.24 -4.66 16.24
C TYR A 94 -3.97 -4.86 15.40
N THR A 95 -3.56 -6.09 15.06
CA THR A 95 -2.38 -6.32 14.20
C THR A 95 -2.47 -5.56 12.87
N LYS A 96 -3.63 -5.60 12.23
CA LYS A 96 -3.88 -4.93 10.95
C LYS A 96 -3.85 -3.42 11.07
N ALA A 97 -4.42 -2.89 12.14
CA ALA A 97 -4.46 -1.45 12.39
C ALA A 97 -3.03 -0.92 12.61
N ALA A 98 -2.26 -1.57 13.49
CA ALA A 98 -0.87 -1.23 13.76
C ALA A 98 -0.01 -1.30 12.48
N GLY A 99 -0.15 -2.37 11.69
CA GLY A 99 0.57 -2.52 10.43
C GLY A 99 0.23 -1.42 9.42
N ARG A 100 -1.05 -1.07 9.27
CA ARG A 100 -1.50 0.00 8.36
C ARG A 100 -0.99 1.39 8.75
N ASP A 101 -1.08 1.72 10.03
CA ASP A 101 -0.60 3.00 10.56
C ASP A 101 0.91 3.15 10.38
N LEU A 102 1.66 2.06 10.58
CA LEU A 102 3.10 2.05 10.38
C LEU A 102 3.49 2.25 8.92
N VAL A 103 2.85 1.50 8.02
CA VAL A 103 3.13 1.59 6.58
C VAL A 103 2.85 3.00 6.08
N LEU A 104 1.73 3.61 6.47
CA LEU A 104 1.44 4.99 6.07
C LEU A 104 2.49 5.96 6.63
N ALA A 105 2.79 5.90 7.93
CA ALA A 105 3.75 6.80 8.57
C ALA A 105 5.16 6.68 7.95
N ALA A 106 5.65 5.45 7.77
CA ALA A 106 6.94 5.20 7.15
C ALA A 106 6.96 5.60 5.66
N ASN A 107 5.84 5.45 4.95
CA ASN A 107 5.76 5.84 3.55
C ASN A 107 5.85 7.35 3.35
N LEU A 108 5.14 8.12 4.18
CA LEU A 108 5.23 9.57 4.23
C LEU A 108 6.60 10.07 4.75
N ALA A 109 7.35 9.20 5.42
CA ALA A 109 8.74 9.44 5.78
C ALA A 109 9.74 9.03 4.67
N GLY A 110 9.29 8.60 3.49
CA GLY A 110 10.13 8.30 2.33
C GLY A 110 10.40 6.82 2.05
N CYS A 111 9.78 5.89 2.80
CA CYS A 111 9.95 4.45 2.59
C CYS A 111 8.97 3.89 1.53
N ALA A 112 9.47 3.14 0.55
CA ALA A 112 8.61 2.32 -0.32
C ALA A 112 8.27 0.98 0.35
N PHE A 113 7.19 0.33 -0.06
CA PHE A 113 6.83 -1.01 0.43
C PHE A 113 6.57 -1.96 -0.73
N VAL A 114 7.06 -3.19 -0.58
CA VAL A 114 6.76 -4.29 -1.51
C VAL A 114 5.26 -4.61 -1.53
N GLY A 115 4.77 -5.29 -2.57
CA GLY A 115 3.40 -5.80 -2.59
C GLY A 115 3.16 -6.78 -1.43
N ARG A 116 2.01 -6.72 -0.75
CA ARG A 116 1.74 -7.51 0.47
C ARG A 116 2.89 -7.40 1.50
N PRO A 117 3.17 -6.19 2.02
CA PRO A 117 4.33 -5.97 2.88
C PRO A 117 4.06 -6.35 4.34
N LEU A 118 2.90 -6.90 4.68
CA LEU A 118 2.50 -7.15 6.06
C LEU A 118 2.28 -8.64 6.30
N VAL A 119 2.99 -9.19 7.29
CA VAL A 119 2.73 -10.50 7.88
C VAL A 119 2.26 -10.30 9.33
N GLU A 120 1.19 -10.99 9.70
CA GLU A 120 0.51 -10.81 10.99
C GLU A 120 0.47 -12.16 11.73
N GLY A 121 1.04 -12.24 12.93
CA GLY A 121 0.84 -13.35 13.85
C GLY A 121 -0.26 -13.02 14.85
N THR A 122 -1.52 -13.38 14.54
CA THR A 122 -2.67 -13.14 15.43
C THR A 122 -2.92 -14.33 16.34
N GLY A 123 -3.26 -14.12 17.61
CA GLY A 123 -3.90 -15.14 18.46
C GLY A 123 -3.25 -16.51 18.39
N ASP A 124 -4.01 -17.50 17.93
CA ASP A 124 -3.59 -18.90 17.73
C ASP A 124 -3.13 -19.23 16.30
N LEU A 125 -2.80 -18.20 15.50
CA LEU A 125 -2.35 -18.28 14.11
C LEU A 125 -3.41 -18.82 13.12
N ARG A 126 -4.71 -18.82 13.48
CA ARG A 126 -5.79 -19.24 12.56
C ARG A 126 -5.82 -18.45 11.25
N ASN A 127 -5.33 -17.22 11.23
CA ASN A 127 -5.18 -16.44 10.01
C ASN A 127 -4.28 -17.12 8.95
N PHE A 128 -3.41 -18.05 9.36
CA PHE A 128 -2.58 -18.87 8.45
C PHE A 128 -3.25 -20.15 7.94
N THR A 129 -4.50 -20.47 8.32
CA THR A 129 -5.17 -21.74 7.97
C THR A 129 -5.12 -22.07 6.48
N VAL A 130 -5.38 -21.08 5.62
CA VAL A 130 -5.37 -21.28 4.16
C VAL A 130 -3.95 -21.50 3.64
N GLN A 131 -2.97 -20.72 4.11
CA GLN A 131 -1.56 -20.87 3.71
C GLN A 131 -0.99 -22.21 4.16
N ALA A 132 -1.24 -22.61 5.41
CA ALA A 132 -0.83 -23.89 5.99
C ALA A 132 -1.40 -25.08 5.21
N ARG A 133 -2.70 -25.05 4.89
CA ARG A 133 -3.34 -26.09 4.07
C ARG A 133 -2.72 -26.17 2.68
N ASN A 134 -2.48 -25.02 2.02
CA ASN A 134 -1.90 -25.00 0.68
C ASN A 134 -0.45 -25.49 0.66
N ALA A 135 0.31 -25.24 1.73
CA ALA A 135 1.70 -25.67 1.87
C ALA A 135 1.84 -27.08 2.49
N GLY A 136 0.76 -27.68 3.00
CA GLY A 136 0.78 -28.98 3.67
C GLY A 136 1.56 -28.97 5.00
N CYS A 137 1.54 -27.86 5.74
CA CYS A 137 2.31 -27.68 6.97
C CYS A 137 1.45 -27.22 8.17
N SER A 138 2.06 -27.06 9.34
CA SER A 138 1.40 -26.47 10.51
C SER A 138 1.17 -24.96 10.34
N LEU A 139 0.30 -24.37 11.18
CA LEU A 139 0.08 -22.91 11.22
C LEU A 139 1.38 -22.15 11.55
N GLU A 140 2.16 -22.67 12.49
CA GLU A 140 3.45 -22.12 12.88
C GLU A 140 4.44 -22.17 11.72
N ALA A 141 4.56 -23.32 11.03
CA ALA A 141 5.40 -23.43 9.85
C ALA A 141 4.96 -22.47 8.73
N ALA A 142 3.66 -22.27 8.54
CA ALA A 142 3.15 -21.29 7.56
C ALA A 142 3.51 -19.85 7.95
N TYR A 143 3.53 -19.51 9.24
CA TYR A 143 3.99 -18.21 9.73
C TYR A 143 5.48 -17.98 9.48
N HIS A 144 6.31 -19.00 9.74
CA HIS A 144 7.74 -18.97 9.39
C HIS A 144 7.96 -18.78 7.89
N LEU A 145 7.27 -19.55 7.05
CA LEU A 145 7.36 -19.45 5.59
C LEU A 145 6.92 -18.06 5.08
N ALA A 146 5.82 -17.52 5.60
CA ALA A 146 5.34 -16.19 5.22
C ALA A 146 6.33 -15.08 5.60
N THR A 147 6.98 -15.20 6.76
CA THR A 147 7.98 -14.21 7.20
C THR A 147 9.27 -14.32 6.40
N ALA A 148 9.72 -15.53 6.07
CA ALA A 148 10.87 -15.75 5.20
C ALA A 148 10.63 -15.18 3.79
N ASP A 149 9.48 -15.47 3.19
CA ASP A 149 9.05 -14.90 1.90
C ASP A 149 9.01 -13.36 1.94
N LEU A 150 8.51 -12.78 3.04
CA LEU A 150 8.47 -11.32 3.21
C LEU A 150 9.88 -10.71 3.16
N VAL A 151 10.83 -11.29 3.91
CA VAL A 151 12.22 -10.84 3.93
C VAL A 151 12.87 -10.98 2.56
N GLU A 152 12.66 -12.11 1.88
CA GLU A 152 13.19 -12.34 0.54
C GLU A 152 12.67 -11.33 -0.47
N ARG A 153 11.38 -11.02 -0.44
CA ARG A 153 10.79 -10.01 -1.34
C ARG A 153 11.35 -8.61 -1.11
N VAL A 154 11.62 -8.22 0.13
CA VAL A 154 12.24 -6.91 0.43
C VAL A 154 13.66 -6.85 -0.10
N LEU A 155 14.45 -7.90 0.12
CA LEU A 155 15.84 -7.98 -0.33
C LEU A 155 15.94 -8.06 -1.86
N ALA A 156 15.03 -8.77 -2.50
CA ALA A 156 14.99 -8.91 -3.96
C ALA A 156 14.34 -7.71 -4.68
N PHE A 157 13.71 -6.80 -3.95
CA PHE A 157 12.94 -5.73 -4.56
C PHE A 157 13.83 -4.79 -5.38
N SER A 158 13.41 -4.56 -6.62
CA SER A 158 13.99 -3.56 -7.50
C SER A 158 12.88 -2.66 -8.04
N ARG A 159 13.18 -1.37 -8.19
CA ARG A 159 12.22 -0.42 -8.74
C ARG A 159 12.11 -0.61 -10.26
N PRO A 160 10.90 -0.48 -10.83
CA PRO A 160 10.76 -0.47 -12.27
C PRO A 160 11.43 0.78 -12.86
N ARG A 161 11.96 0.64 -14.09
CA ARG A 161 12.48 1.73 -14.90
C ARG A 161 11.83 1.68 -16.27
N LEU A 162 10.77 2.45 -16.44
CA LEU A 162 9.92 2.44 -17.61
C LEU A 162 10.20 3.68 -18.46
N GLU A 163 10.41 3.51 -19.77
CA GLU A 163 10.67 4.64 -20.67
C GLU A 163 9.48 5.59 -20.76
N ARG A 164 8.27 5.02 -20.82
CA ARG A 164 7.00 5.74 -20.91
C ARG A 164 5.92 5.01 -20.09
N PRO A 165 5.81 5.30 -18.77
CA PRO A 165 4.87 4.60 -17.89
C PRO A 165 3.40 4.76 -18.32
N LYS A 166 2.63 3.68 -18.21
CA LYS A 166 1.18 3.68 -18.43
C LYS A 166 0.44 3.90 -17.12
N LEU A 167 -0.22 5.05 -16.99
CA LEU A 167 -0.97 5.45 -15.80
C LEU A 167 -2.46 5.24 -16.00
N LEU A 168 -3.11 4.61 -15.03
CA LEU A 168 -4.56 4.53 -14.94
C LEU A 168 -5.08 5.36 -13.77
N ALA A 169 -5.74 6.48 -14.07
CA ALA A 169 -6.44 7.29 -13.07
C ALA A 169 -7.90 6.79 -12.90
N LEU A 170 -8.25 6.40 -11.68
CA LEU A 170 -9.61 5.97 -11.33
C LEU A 170 -10.28 7.00 -10.41
N HIS A 171 -11.48 7.42 -10.78
CA HIS A 171 -12.25 8.36 -9.98
C HIS A 171 -13.76 8.14 -10.09
N ALA A 172 -14.50 8.61 -9.09
CA ALA A 172 -15.96 8.70 -9.13
C ALA A 172 -16.45 10.15 -9.06
N SER A 173 -15.54 11.11 -9.26
CA SER A 173 -15.75 12.55 -9.09
C SER A 173 -16.40 13.26 -10.29
N SER A 174 -17.07 14.39 -10.04
CA SER A 174 -17.62 15.27 -11.08
C SER A 174 -16.56 16.28 -11.50
N ARG A 175 -16.29 16.41 -12.80
CA ARG A 175 -15.35 17.41 -13.35
C ARG A 175 -15.76 18.84 -13.00
N ALA A 176 -17.06 19.12 -12.94
CA ALA A 176 -17.55 20.47 -12.73
C ALA A 176 -17.33 21.00 -11.30
N THR A 177 -17.12 20.13 -10.31
CA THR A 177 -17.13 20.51 -8.89
C THR A 177 -16.04 19.88 -8.02
N SER A 178 -15.37 18.82 -8.48
CA SER A 178 -14.46 18.07 -7.60
C SER A 178 -13.09 18.72 -7.48
N ASN A 179 -12.74 19.09 -6.25
CA ASN A 179 -11.39 19.51 -5.88
C ASN A 179 -10.34 18.42 -6.14
N THR A 180 -10.63 17.15 -5.83
CA THR A 180 -9.73 16.02 -6.12
C THR A 180 -9.40 15.90 -7.61
N LEU A 181 -10.41 16.04 -8.46
CA LEU A 181 -10.23 15.94 -9.91
C LEU A 181 -9.56 17.18 -10.49
N ALA A 182 -9.79 18.36 -9.89
CA ALA A 182 -9.09 19.59 -10.24
C ALA A 182 -7.59 19.48 -9.92
N LEU A 183 -7.25 18.96 -8.75
CA LEU A 183 -5.86 18.73 -8.33
C LEU A 183 -5.15 17.69 -9.20
N TRP A 184 -5.86 16.61 -9.57
CA TRP A 184 -5.36 15.67 -10.58
C TRP A 184 -5.04 16.37 -11.91
N GLY A 185 -5.84 17.36 -12.32
CA GLY A 185 -5.55 18.15 -13.53
C GLY A 185 -4.19 18.82 -13.51
N LEU A 186 -3.77 19.39 -12.35
CA LEU A 186 -2.44 19.98 -12.19
C LEU A 186 -1.34 18.91 -12.34
N VAL A 187 -1.47 17.81 -11.62
CA VAL A 187 -0.51 16.69 -11.65
C VAL A 187 -0.42 16.08 -13.05
N ARG A 188 -1.56 15.81 -13.69
CA ARG A 188 -1.67 15.23 -15.03
C ARG A 188 -0.92 16.03 -16.08
N THR A 189 -1.03 17.35 -16.05
CA THR A 189 -0.37 18.25 -17.02
C THR A 189 1.16 18.08 -17.01
N ARG A 190 1.74 17.68 -15.88
CA ARG A 190 3.20 17.45 -15.74
C ARG A 190 3.61 16.05 -16.18
N LEU A 191 2.66 15.12 -16.28
CA LEU A 191 2.90 13.73 -16.59
C LEU A 191 2.63 13.39 -18.07
N GLU A 192 1.72 14.09 -18.75
CA GLU A 192 1.24 13.72 -20.08
C GLU A 192 2.30 13.68 -21.19
N GLU A 193 3.37 14.48 -21.06
CA GLU A 193 4.49 14.42 -22.01
C GLU A 193 5.34 13.15 -21.84
N ARG A 194 5.35 12.55 -20.64
CA ARG A 194 6.26 11.45 -20.26
C ARG A 194 5.57 10.13 -19.97
N CYS A 195 4.24 10.14 -19.80
CA CYS A 195 3.43 8.98 -19.47
C CYS A 195 2.24 8.86 -20.42
N ASP A 196 1.78 7.63 -20.64
CA ASP A 196 0.49 7.39 -21.30
C ASP A 196 -0.60 7.32 -20.23
N ILE A 197 -1.59 8.22 -20.30
CA ILE A 197 -2.57 8.39 -19.22
C ILE A 197 -3.95 7.97 -19.71
N THR A 198 -4.49 6.93 -19.09
CA THR A 198 -5.89 6.53 -19.19
C THR A 198 -6.64 7.01 -17.96
N GLU A 199 -7.79 7.66 -18.16
CA GLU A 199 -8.61 8.17 -17.06
C GLU A 199 -10.03 7.58 -17.17
N ILE A 200 -10.48 6.86 -16.13
CA ILE A 200 -11.79 6.22 -16.10
C ILE A 200 -12.63 6.82 -14.97
N CYS A 201 -13.78 7.36 -15.36
CA CYS A 201 -14.82 7.80 -14.44
C CYS A 201 -15.76 6.63 -14.12
N LEU A 202 -15.65 6.09 -12.91
CA LEU A 202 -16.48 4.99 -12.40
C LEU A 202 -17.97 5.33 -12.29
N ARG A 203 -18.34 6.61 -12.46
CA ARG A 203 -19.72 7.08 -12.44
C ARG A 203 -20.41 7.00 -13.81
N ASN A 204 -19.63 6.88 -14.90
CA ASN A 204 -20.17 6.87 -16.26
C ASN A 204 -20.91 5.56 -16.61
N GLY A 205 -20.97 4.60 -15.68
CA GLY A 205 -21.83 3.42 -15.72
C GLY A 205 -22.34 3.06 -14.32
N THR A 206 -23.32 2.17 -14.23
CA THR A 206 -23.78 1.62 -12.95
C THR A 206 -22.71 0.68 -12.40
N LEU A 207 -21.91 1.14 -11.44
CA LEU A 207 -20.94 0.30 -10.76
C LEU A 207 -21.61 -0.42 -9.57
N GLU A 208 -21.97 -1.69 -9.79
CA GLU A 208 -22.41 -2.57 -8.72
C GLU A 208 -21.22 -2.98 -7.83
N ASP A 209 -21.40 -2.95 -6.51
CA ASP A 209 -20.42 -3.46 -5.54
C ASP A 209 -20.45 -5.00 -5.49
N CYS A 210 -19.41 -5.59 -4.92
CA CYS A 210 -19.33 -7.01 -4.64
C CYS A 210 -20.31 -7.42 -3.55
N ALA A 211 -21.47 -7.96 -3.93
CA ALA A 211 -22.45 -8.53 -3.00
C ALA A 211 -22.08 -9.94 -2.46
N GLY A 212 -20.84 -10.41 -2.68
CA GLY A 212 -20.36 -11.68 -2.14
C GLY A 212 -20.89 -12.94 -2.84
N CYS A 213 -20.73 -13.04 -4.16
CA CYS A 213 -21.07 -14.26 -4.90
C CYS A 213 -20.34 -15.51 -4.34
N PRO A 214 -20.90 -16.73 -4.51
CA PRO A 214 -20.28 -17.97 -4.04
C PRO A 214 -18.83 -18.11 -4.55
N TYR A 215 -17.96 -18.73 -3.73
CA TYR A 215 -16.53 -18.86 -4.06
C TYR A 215 -16.30 -19.49 -5.44
N THR A 216 -17.04 -20.54 -5.78
CA THR A 216 -16.95 -21.23 -7.08
C THR A 216 -17.37 -20.34 -8.25
N THR A 217 -18.39 -19.48 -8.06
CA THR A 217 -18.79 -18.49 -9.05
C THR A 217 -17.72 -17.42 -9.23
N CYS A 218 -17.22 -16.85 -8.13
CA CYS A 218 -16.13 -15.87 -8.17
C CYS A 218 -14.90 -16.43 -8.90
N LEU A 219 -14.55 -17.69 -8.60
CA LEU A 219 -13.45 -18.40 -9.23
C LEU A 219 -13.68 -18.58 -10.74
N HIS A 220 -14.84 -19.10 -11.15
CA HIS A 220 -15.18 -19.35 -12.56
C HIS A 220 -15.03 -18.10 -13.44
N PHE A 221 -15.61 -16.97 -13.02
CA PHE A 221 -15.49 -15.72 -13.78
C PHE A 221 -14.08 -15.13 -13.70
N GLY A 222 -13.43 -15.22 -12.53
CA GLY A 222 -12.08 -14.68 -12.33
C GLY A 222 -11.02 -15.36 -13.19
N GLU A 223 -11.10 -16.68 -13.35
CA GLU A 223 -10.21 -17.47 -14.22
C GLU A 223 -10.33 -17.09 -15.70
N GLN A 224 -11.51 -16.63 -16.12
CA GLN A 224 -11.76 -16.09 -17.46
C GLN A 224 -11.39 -14.59 -17.58
N GLY A 225 -10.80 -14.01 -16.54
CA GLY A 225 -10.45 -12.60 -16.50
C GLY A 225 -11.64 -11.65 -16.35
N GLY A 226 -12.79 -12.16 -15.91
CA GLY A 226 -14.03 -11.41 -15.72
C GLY A 226 -14.45 -11.31 -14.25
N CYS A 227 -15.69 -10.86 -14.05
CA CYS A 227 -16.36 -10.78 -12.76
C CYS A 227 -17.85 -11.01 -12.99
N PHE A 228 -18.51 -11.76 -12.09
CA PHE A 228 -19.93 -12.08 -12.18
C PHE A 228 -20.80 -10.83 -12.41
N TYR A 229 -20.49 -9.72 -11.73
CA TYR A 229 -21.24 -8.46 -11.82
C TYR A 229 -20.99 -7.65 -13.11
N GLY A 230 -20.07 -8.08 -14.00
CA GLY A 230 -19.88 -7.45 -15.32
C GLY A 230 -19.63 -5.94 -15.32
N GLY A 231 -20.26 -5.20 -16.23
CA GLY A 231 -20.26 -3.74 -16.28
C GLY A 231 -18.88 -3.10 -16.51
N VAL A 232 -18.76 -1.82 -16.10
CA VAL A 232 -17.56 -0.99 -16.28
C VAL A 232 -16.27 -1.65 -15.78
N MET A 233 -16.37 -2.48 -14.73
CA MET A 233 -15.20 -3.20 -14.22
C MET A 233 -14.62 -4.17 -15.25
N VAL A 234 -15.46 -4.97 -15.89
CA VAL A 234 -15.00 -5.98 -16.86
C VAL A 234 -14.69 -5.34 -18.21
N GLN A 235 -15.48 -4.33 -18.60
CA GLN A 235 -15.40 -3.70 -19.92
C GLN A 235 -14.24 -2.70 -20.05
N GLU A 236 -13.95 -1.94 -19.00
CA GLU A 236 -12.99 -0.83 -19.07
C GLU A 236 -11.88 -0.96 -18.01
N VAL A 237 -12.24 -1.17 -16.74
CA VAL A 237 -11.25 -1.11 -15.65
C VAL A 237 -10.28 -2.29 -15.67
N TYR A 238 -10.75 -3.53 -15.84
CA TYR A 238 -9.86 -4.70 -15.85
C TYR A 238 -8.89 -4.69 -17.04
N PRO A 239 -9.31 -4.43 -18.28
CA PRO A 239 -8.37 -4.23 -19.39
C PRO A 239 -7.33 -3.14 -19.07
N ALA A 240 -7.79 -1.98 -18.59
CA ALA A 240 -6.88 -0.88 -18.25
C ALA A 240 -5.89 -1.24 -17.14
N ILE A 241 -6.30 -1.97 -16.10
CA ILE A 241 -5.40 -2.42 -15.02
C ILE A 241 -4.34 -3.40 -15.54
N ARG A 242 -4.69 -4.28 -16.49
CA ARG A 242 -3.71 -5.21 -17.09
C ARG A 242 -2.61 -4.45 -17.80
N GLU A 243 -2.99 -3.43 -18.55
CA GLU A 243 -2.06 -2.61 -19.34
C GLU A 243 -1.29 -1.57 -18.52
N ALA A 244 -1.87 -1.08 -17.43
CA ALA A 244 -1.26 -0.02 -16.62
C ALA A 244 -0.07 -0.51 -15.80
N ASP A 245 0.97 0.31 -15.73
CA ASP A 245 2.11 0.12 -14.83
C ASP A 245 1.81 0.68 -13.44
N ALA A 246 1.01 1.75 -13.38
CA ALA A 246 0.61 2.39 -12.13
C ALA A 246 -0.85 2.83 -12.12
N LEU A 247 -1.46 2.75 -10.95
CA LEU A 247 -2.80 3.27 -10.70
C LEU A 247 -2.70 4.57 -9.90
N VAL A 248 -3.56 5.54 -10.22
CA VAL A 248 -3.77 6.77 -9.44
C VAL A 248 -5.20 6.79 -8.95
N LEU A 249 -5.40 6.63 -7.64
CA LEU A 249 -6.73 6.69 -7.03
C LEU A 249 -7.05 8.14 -6.66
N LEU A 250 -8.14 8.69 -7.23
CA LEU A 250 -8.61 10.03 -6.89
C LEU A 250 -9.70 9.93 -5.83
N CYS A 251 -9.29 10.11 -4.58
CA CYS A 251 -10.04 9.81 -3.37
C CYS A 251 -10.59 11.08 -2.69
N PRO A 252 -11.76 11.60 -3.09
CA PRO A 252 -12.49 12.51 -2.21
C PRO A 252 -12.85 11.78 -0.90
N ASN A 253 -12.68 12.45 0.23
CA ASN A 253 -13.08 11.92 1.53
C ASN A 253 -14.60 12.00 1.71
N TYR A 254 -15.25 10.85 1.89
CA TYR A 254 -16.65 10.75 2.29
C TYR A 254 -16.78 10.04 3.64
N ASN A 255 -16.99 10.80 4.71
CA ASN A 255 -17.13 10.29 6.08
C ASN A 255 -15.92 9.45 6.54
N ASP A 256 -14.72 9.99 6.34
CA ASP A 256 -13.44 9.35 6.63
C ASP A 256 -13.24 8.03 5.85
N ALA A 257 -13.85 7.93 4.67
CA ALA A 257 -13.80 6.75 3.83
C ALA A 257 -13.60 7.04 2.35
N LEU A 258 -13.04 6.05 1.65
CA LEU A 258 -13.08 5.98 0.19
C LEU A 258 -14.53 6.05 -0.30
N SER A 259 -14.76 6.74 -1.42
CA SER A 259 -16.08 6.78 -2.06
C SER A 259 -16.61 5.37 -2.36
N ALA A 260 -17.93 5.18 -2.27
CA ALA A 260 -18.57 3.89 -2.52
C ALA A 260 -18.15 3.25 -3.85
N ASN A 261 -18.02 4.05 -4.92
CA ASN A 261 -17.59 3.55 -6.23
C ASN A 261 -16.12 3.08 -6.23
N LEU A 262 -15.21 3.80 -5.58
CA LEU A 262 -13.83 3.33 -5.45
C LEU A 262 -13.74 2.06 -4.62
N THR A 263 -14.47 2.00 -3.50
CA THR A 263 -14.58 0.81 -2.67
C THR A 263 -15.12 -0.37 -3.48
N ALA A 264 -16.17 -0.17 -4.26
CA ALA A 264 -16.75 -1.19 -5.14
C ALA A 264 -15.74 -1.69 -6.20
N ALA A 265 -15.01 -0.78 -6.84
CA ALA A 265 -13.97 -1.15 -7.79
C ALA A 265 -12.88 -2.00 -7.13
N ILE A 266 -12.38 -1.57 -5.96
CA ILE A 266 -11.34 -2.26 -5.19
C ILE A 266 -11.80 -3.64 -4.72
N ASN A 267 -13.01 -3.75 -4.17
CA ASN A 267 -13.60 -5.01 -3.73
C ASN A 267 -13.60 -6.04 -4.86
N ARG A 268 -13.95 -5.60 -6.06
CA ARG A 268 -14.04 -6.45 -7.25
C ARG A 268 -12.67 -6.81 -7.85
N LEU A 269 -11.55 -6.19 -7.46
CA LEU A 269 -10.22 -6.56 -7.98
C LEU A 269 -9.78 -7.99 -7.62
N THR A 270 -10.41 -8.64 -6.63
CA THR A 270 -10.05 -10.03 -6.25
C THR A 270 -10.26 -11.00 -7.41
N ALA A 271 -11.27 -10.76 -8.26
CA ALA A 271 -11.52 -11.62 -9.42
C ALA A 271 -10.37 -11.52 -10.44
N LEU A 272 -9.90 -10.30 -10.73
CA LEU A 272 -8.80 -10.06 -11.66
C LEU A 272 -7.45 -10.63 -11.17
N TYR A 273 -7.23 -10.64 -9.85
CA TYR A 273 -6.00 -11.20 -9.25
C TYR A 273 -5.71 -12.65 -9.67
N ARG A 274 -6.72 -13.40 -10.12
CA ARG A 274 -6.58 -14.78 -10.62
C ARG A 274 -5.81 -14.90 -11.94
N THR A 275 -5.83 -13.86 -12.76
CA THR A 275 -5.21 -13.85 -14.09
C THR A 275 -4.11 -12.81 -14.22
N THR A 276 -3.95 -11.94 -13.22
CA THR A 276 -3.00 -10.83 -13.27
C THR A 276 -2.43 -10.59 -11.89
N SER A 277 -1.10 -10.71 -11.77
CA SER A 277 -0.40 -10.26 -10.57
C SER A 277 -0.42 -8.74 -10.51
N PHE A 278 -0.60 -8.20 -9.31
CA PHE A 278 -0.46 -6.76 -9.06
C PHE A 278 0.89 -6.41 -8.43
N ALA A 279 1.73 -7.40 -8.11
CA ALA A 279 3.01 -7.20 -7.41
C ALA A 279 3.95 -6.21 -8.11
N ASP A 280 3.93 -6.21 -9.45
CA ASP A 280 4.78 -5.36 -10.27
C ASP A 280 4.13 -4.02 -10.63
N LYS A 281 2.91 -3.77 -10.15
CA LYS A 281 2.15 -2.56 -10.41
C LYS A 281 2.18 -1.62 -9.20
N THR A 282 2.31 -0.33 -9.48
CA THR A 282 2.41 0.73 -8.47
C THR A 282 1.04 1.32 -8.16
N VAL A 283 0.83 1.83 -6.93
CA VAL A 283 -0.35 2.62 -6.59
C VAL A 283 0.02 3.98 -5.99
N PHE A 284 -0.58 5.02 -6.54
CA PHE A 284 -0.58 6.40 -6.03
C PHE A 284 -1.99 6.82 -5.64
N ALA A 285 -2.09 7.87 -4.81
CA ALA A 285 -3.38 8.45 -4.46
C ALA A 285 -3.35 9.98 -4.42
N ILE A 286 -4.46 10.61 -4.77
CA ILE A 286 -4.72 12.01 -4.44
C ILE A 286 -5.94 12.00 -3.53
N VAL A 287 -5.75 12.44 -2.28
CA VAL A 287 -6.82 12.52 -1.29
C VAL A 287 -7.13 13.98 -1.04
N VAL A 288 -8.40 14.35 -1.18
CA VAL A 288 -8.87 15.67 -0.76
C VAL A 288 -9.98 15.52 0.26
N SER A 289 -9.77 16.11 1.42
CA SER A 289 -10.74 16.14 2.52
C SER A 289 -11.39 17.51 2.65
N GLY A 290 -12.67 17.57 2.98
CA GLY A 290 -13.35 18.85 3.22
C GLY A 290 -12.94 19.53 4.52
N TYR A 291 -12.48 18.77 5.52
CA TYR A 291 -12.14 19.28 6.85
C TYR A 291 -10.91 18.59 7.45
N SER A 292 -10.96 17.26 7.57
CA SER A 292 -9.91 16.43 8.17
C SER A 292 -9.99 14.99 7.63
N GLY A 293 -9.19 14.06 8.18
CA GLY A 293 -9.29 12.62 7.90
C GLY A 293 -8.67 12.15 6.57
N GLY A 294 -7.86 13.00 5.92
CA GLY A 294 -7.17 12.61 4.67
C GLY A 294 -6.20 11.45 4.88
N ASP A 295 -5.54 11.41 6.04
CA ASP A 295 -4.68 10.32 6.48
C ASP A 295 -5.44 9.00 6.66
N ILE A 296 -6.67 9.03 7.18
CA ILE A 296 -7.53 7.85 7.32
C ILE A 296 -7.84 7.27 5.93
N VAL A 297 -8.21 8.12 4.96
CA VAL A 297 -8.51 7.70 3.59
C VAL A 297 -7.26 7.18 2.87
N ALA A 298 -6.10 7.82 3.04
CA ALA A 298 -4.84 7.29 2.51
C ALA A 298 -4.47 5.94 3.14
N CYS A 299 -4.66 5.79 4.45
CA CYS A 299 -4.47 4.53 5.15
C CYS A 299 -5.38 3.43 4.59
N GLN A 300 -6.61 3.76 4.17
CA GLN A 300 -7.52 2.83 3.49
C GLN A 300 -7.03 2.46 2.09
N ALA A 301 -6.59 3.43 1.29
CA ALA A 301 -6.02 3.18 -0.03
C ALA A 301 -4.78 2.26 0.05
N ALA A 302 -3.83 2.55 0.93
CA ALA A 302 -2.64 1.72 1.14
C ALA A 302 -3.00 0.32 1.67
N GLY A 303 -3.87 0.22 2.68
CA GLY A 303 -4.31 -1.06 3.22
C GLY A 303 -5.02 -1.93 2.18
N ALA A 304 -5.92 -1.34 1.40
CA ALA A 304 -6.67 -2.10 0.41
C ALA A 304 -5.80 -2.48 -0.80
N MET A 305 -5.08 -1.53 -1.39
CA MET A 305 -4.32 -1.78 -2.62
C MET A 305 -3.01 -2.51 -2.36
N ASN A 306 -2.19 -2.02 -1.42
CA ASN A 306 -0.87 -2.59 -1.21
C ASN A 306 -0.90 -3.84 -0.32
N MET A 307 -1.59 -3.81 0.82
CA MET A 307 -1.59 -4.97 1.72
C MET A 307 -2.50 -6.10 1.23
N ASN A 308 -3.72 -5.78 0.79
CA ASN A 308 -4.69 -6.82 0.45
C ASN A 308 -4.60 -7.24 -1.03
N LYS A 309 -4.45 -6.30 -1.96
CA LYS A 309 -4.37 -6.62 -3.41
C LYS A 309 -2.94 -6.88 -3.88
N GLY A 310 -1.93 -6.41 -3.16
CA GLY A 310 -0.54 -6.72 -3.44
C GLY A 310 0.14 -5.80 -4.43
N PHE A 311 -0.41 -4.62 -4.73
CA PHE A 311 0.33 -3.57 -5.42
C PHE A 311 1.53 -3.15 -4.58
N TRP A 312 2.67 -2.80 -5.17
CA TRP A 312 3.73 -2.19 -4.37
C TRP A 312 3.45 -0.69 -4.16
N LEU A 313 3.87 -0.16 -3.01
CA LEU A 313 3.59 1.21 -2.57
C LEU A 313 4.86 2.06 -2.71
N PRO A 314 4.90 3.03 -3.63
CA PRO A 314 6.06 3.89 -3.82
C PRO A 314 6.22 4.86 -2.65
N ALA A 315 7.44 5.32 -2.39
CA ALA A 315 7.67 6.33 -1.35
C ALA A 315 6.83 7.59 -1.62
N ASN A 316 6.26 8.18 -0.56
CA ASN A 316 5.36 9.33 -0.66
C ASN A 316 4.22 9.10 -1.68
N PHE A 317 3.51 7.96 -1.57
CA PHE A 317 2.55 7.51 -2.58
C PHE A 317 1.34 8.43 -2.76
N CYS A 318 1.05 9.29 -1.79
CA CYS A 318 -0.16 10.11 -1.79
C CYS A 318 0.09 11.61 -1.65
N LEU A 319 -0.70 12.39 -2.37
CA LEU A 319 -0.90 13.82 -2.15
C LEU A 319 -2.14 14.03 -1.29
N LEU A 320 -1.99 14.69 -0.15
CA LEU A 320 -3.05 14.95 0.83
C LEU A 320 -3.34 16.44 0.89
N GLU A 321 -4.58 16.85 0.64
CA GLU A 321 -5.00 18.25 0.75
C GLU A 321 -6.35 18.39 1.46
N THR A 322 -6.58 19.55 2.06
CA THR A 322 -7.87 19.91 2.66
C THR A 322 -8.50 21.06 1.89
N ALA A 323 -9.65 20.81 1.28
CA ALA A 323 -10.43 21.78 0.53
C ALA A 323 -11.89 21.32 0.40
N ASN A 324 -12.83 22.15 0.84
CA ASN A 324 -14.25 21.89 0.84
C ASN A 324 -14.95 22.53 -0.37
N ASP A 325 -14.79 23.84 -0.50
CA ASP A 325 -15.52 24.63 -1.48
C ASP A 325 -14.99 24.36 -2.88
N LYS A 326 -15.87 24.43 -3.88
CA LYS A 326 -15.48 24.24 -5.28
C LYS A 326 -14.36 25.21 -5.65
N GLY A 327 -13.24 24.67 -6.10
CA GLY A 327 -12.08 25.44 -6.57
C GLY A 327 -11.11 25.82 -5.45
N GLU A 328 -11.44 25.57 -4.19
CA GLU A 328 -10.59 25.87 -3.05
C GLU A 328 -9.24 25.15 -3.15
N ALA A 329 -9.23 23.89 -3.60
CA ALA A 329 -7.98 23.13 -3.74
C ALA A 329 -6.97 23.84 -4.66
N LEU A 330 -7.43 24.47 -5.74
CA LEU A 330 -6.55 25.20 -6.67
C LEU A 330 -6.10 26.55 -6.13
N ALA A 331 -6.78 27.08 -5.13
CA ALA A 331 -6.46 28.34 -4.46
C ALA A 331 -5.55 28.15 -3.23
N LEU A 332 -5.29 26.90 -2.82
CA LEU A 332 -4.44 26.62 -1.66
C LEU A 332 -3.02 27.19 -1.86
N PRO A 333 -2.45 27.88 -0.86
CA PRO A 333 -1.09 28.41 -0.95
C PRO A 333 -0.08 27.31 -1.27
N GLY A 334 0.75 27.53 -2.30
CA GLY A 334 1.79 26.58 -2.72
C GLY A 334 1.28 25.26 -3.31
N ILE A 335 0.00 25.17 -3.72
CA ILE A 335 -0.54 23.93 -4.29
C ILE A 335 0.15 23.52 -5.59
N GLN A 336 0.56 24.49 -6.41
CA GLN A 336 1.30 24.23 -7.65
C GLN A 336 2.60 23.49 -7.34
N ASP A 337 3.40 23.99 -6.39
CA ASP A 337 4.66 23.35 -5.99
C ASP A 337 4.45 21.95 -5.41
N ARG A 338 3.37 21.74 -4.65
CA ARG A 338 3.05 20.40 -4.11
C ARG A 338 2.59 19.43 -5.19
N ALA A 339 1.78 19.88 -6.15
CA ALA A 339 1.36 19.08 -7.29
C ALA A 339 2.55 18.74 -8.20
N ASP A 340 3.43 19.70 -8.47
CA ASP A 340 4.65 19.52 -9.28
C ASP A 340 5.60 18.53 -8.60
N ARG A 341 5.86 18.66 -7.30
CA ARG A 341 6.65 17.69 -6.52
C ARG A 341 6.05 16.29 -6.52
N PHE A 342 4.72 16.18 -6.47
CA PHE A 342 4.07 14.88 -6.51
C PHE A 342 4.20 14.23 -7.89
N ALA A 343 4.01 14.99 -8.98
CA ALA A 343 4.25 14.52 -10.33
C ALA A 343 5.72 14.09 -10.56
N GLU A 344 6.68 14.88 -10.07
CA GLU A 344 8.10 14.54 -10.12
C GLU A 344 8.40 13.27 -9.34
N ASN A 345 7.84 13.11 -8.14
CA ASN A 345 7.96 11.86 -7.39
C ASN A 345 7.41 10.68 -8.20
N MET A 346 6.23 10.80 -8.83
CA MET A 346 5.68 9.72 -9.66
C MET A 346 6.64 9.31 -10.79
N LEU A 347 7.28 10.28 -11.47
CA LEU A 347 8.29 9.99 -12.50
C LEU A 347 9.53 9.32 -11.91
N CYS A 348 10.04 9.81 -10.77
CA CYS A 348 11.17 9.22 -10.06
C CYS A 348 10.92 7.80 -9.54
N GLN A 349 9.67 7.40 -9.33
CA GLN A 349 9.34 6.05 -8.86
C GLN A 349 9.07 5.07 -10.01
N LEU A 350 8.80 5.57 -11.22
CA LEU A 350 8.39 4.76 -12.37
C LEU A 350 9.41 4.72 -13.51
N ALA A 351 10.12 5.82 -13.76
CA ALA A 351 10.93 6.03 -14.96
C ALA A 351 12.44 6.16 -14.69
N TYR A 352 12.84 6.64 -13.51
CA TYR A 352 14.23 6.93 -13.15
C TYR A 352 14.76 5.97 -12.07
#